data_AF-A0A7V0ST36-F1
#
_entry.id   AF-A0A7V0ST36-F1
#
_cell.length_a   1.000
_cell.length_b   1.000
_cell.length_c   1.000
_cell.angle_alpha   90.00
_cell.angle_beta   90.00
_cell.angle_gamma   90.00
#
_symmetry.space_group_name_H-M   'P 1'
#
loop_
_entity.id
_entity.type
_entity.pdbx_description
1 polymer ?
#
loop_
_entity_poly.entity_id
_entity_poly.type
_entity_poly.pdbx_seq_one_letter_code
_entity_poly.pdbx_strand_id
1 'polypeptide(L)' 'ILQKSCFTEELRRVIIHGVLHLLGYKDATPKQKNEMREKENQALALLVSRET' A
#
# COMPACT_ATOMS: atom_id res chain seq x y z
N ILE A 1 -11.67 -12.75 -12.19
CA ILE A 1 -11.87 -12.02 -10.92
C ILE A 1 -11.42 -10.60 -11.18
N LEU A 2 -12.34 -9.64 -11.09
CA LEU A 2 -12.20 -8.26 -11.55
C LEU A 2 -11.13 -7.51 -10.73
N GLN A 3 -9.92 -7.34 -11.27
CA GLN A 3 -9.02 -6.29 -10.79
C GLN A 3 -9.08 -5.13 -11.79
N LYS A 4 -9.92 -4.15 -11.50
CA LYS A 4 -9.95 -2.86 -12.19
C LYS A 4 -9.60 -1.77 -11.17
N SER A 5 -8.45 -1.91 -10.52
CA SER A 5 -7.85 -0.79 -9.78
C SER A 5 -7.36 0.24 -10.80
N CYS A 6 -7.60 1.52 -10.54
CA CYS A 6 -7.07 2.58 -11.39
C CYS A 6 -5.53 2.53 -11.33
N PHE A 7 -4.84 2.84 -12.43
CA PHE A 7 -3.37 2.95 -12.46
C PHE A 7 -2.84 3.78 -11.27
N THR A 8 -3.54 4.86 -10.93
CA THR A 8 -3.23 5.73 -9.80
C THR A 8 -3.26 5.01 -8.45
N GLU A 9 -4.16 4.06 -8.24
CA GLU A 9 -4.25 3.30 -6.98
C GLU A 9 -3.08 2.33 -6.83
N GLU A 10 -2.71 1.61 -7.88
CA GLU A 10 -1.55 0.71 -7.86
C GLU A 10 -0.25 1.51 -7.70
N LEU A 11 -0.14 2.66 -8.37
CA LEU A 11 0.98 3.57 -8.19
C LEU A 11 1.09 4.04 -6.72
N ARG A 12 -0.04 4.46 -6.11
CA ARG A 12 -0.08 4.82 -4.68
C ARG A 12 0.34 3.65 -3.80
N ARG A 13 -0.14 2.43 -4.08
CA ARG A 13 0.25 1.21 -3.34
C ARG A 13 1.76 0.95 -3.41
N VAL A 14 2.37 1.05 -4.59
CA VAL A 14 3.83 0.86 -4.77
C VAL A 14 4.63 1.92 -4.02
N ILE A 15 4.18 3.18 -4.04
CA ILE A 15 4.82 4.25 -3.26
C ILE A 15 4.74 3.95 -1.76
N ILE A 16 3.55 3.62 -1.27
CA ILE A 16 3.32 3.26 0.14
C ILE A 16 4.18 2.05 0.52
N HIS A 17 4.22 1.01 -0.32
CA HIS A 17 5.02 -0.19 -0.12
C HIS A 17 6.51 0.15 0.04
N GLY A 18 7.05 1.02 -0.83
CA GLY A 18 8.41 1.53 -0.68
C GLY A 18 8.64 2.26 0.64
N VAL A 19 7.71 3.12 1.06
CA VAL A 19 7.80 3.82 2.36
C VAL A 19 7.75 2.84 3.53
N LEU A 20 6.90 1.82 3.48
CA LEU A 20 6.81 0.80 4.52
C LEU A 20 8.12 0.02 4.66
N HIS A 21 8.79 -0.28 3.55
CA HIS A 21 10.13 -0.88 3.59
C HIS A 21 11.16 0.05 4.27
N LEU A 22 11.12 1.35 3.99
CA LEU A 22 11.99 2.32 4.66
C LEU A 22 11.72 2.42 6.17
N LEU A 23 10.48 2.16 6.60
CA LEU A 23 10.08 2.08 8.01
C LEU A 23 10.41 0.73 8.66
N GLY A 24 10.99 -0.22 7.92
CA GLY A 24 11.43 -1.52 8.44
C GLY A 24 10.41 -2.65 8.32
N TYR A 25 9.25 -2.43 7.68
CA TYR A 25 8.34 -3.52 7.36
C TYR A 25 8.96 -4.42 6.28
N LYS A 26 8.91 -5.73 6.51
CA LYS A 26 9.43 -6.76 5.61
C LYS A 26 8.27 -7.53 5.00
N ASP A 27 8.54 -8.29 3.95
CA ASP A 27 7.56 -9.08 3.20
C ASP A 27 8.09 -10.48 2.82
N ALA A 28 9.15 -10.96 3.50
CA ALA A 28 9.79 -12.23 3.17
C ALA A 28 8.93 -13.46 3.52
N THR A 29 8.14 -13.38 4.60
CA THR A 29 7.27 -14.48 5.07
C THR A 29 5.79 -14.22 4.77
N PRO A 30 4.94 -15.25 4.72
CA PRO A 30 3.49 -15.07 4.52
C PRO A 30 2.85 -14.14 5.56
N LYS A 31 3.29 -14.22 6.82
CA LYS A 31 2.83 -13.34 7.90
C LYS A 31 3.21 -11.87 7.63
N GLN A 32 4.46 -11.64 7.24
CA GLN A 32 4.98 -10.33 6.87
C GLN A 32 4.27 -9.74 5.65
N LYS A 33 3.99 -10.55 4.63
CA LYS A 33 3.19 -10.13 3.46
C LYS A 33 1.78 -9.70 3.86
N ASN A 34 1.15 -10.43 4.79
CA ASN A 34 -0.19 -10.07 5.28
C ASN A 34 -0.15 -8.73 6.03
N GLU A 35 0.81 -8.55 6.93
CA GLU A 35 1.02 -7.29 7.66
C GLU A 35 1.29 -6.13 6.69
N MET A 36 2.14 -6.33 5.69
CA MET A 36 2.43 -5.33 4.68
C MET A 36 1.17 -4.92 3.90
N ARG A 37 0.37 -5.88 3.45
CA ARG A 37 -0.91 -5.61 2.76
C ARG A 37 -1.90 -4.86 3.65
N GLU A 38 -1.96 -5.20 4.94
CA GLU A 38 -2.81 -4.50 5.90
C GLU A 38 -2.39 -3.03 6.03
N LYS A 39 -1.09 -2.77 6.17
CA LYS A 39 -0.52 -1.42 6.26
C LYS A 39 -0.71 -0.62 4.98
N GLU A 40 -0.53 -1.24 3.82
CA GLU A 40 -0.82 -0.61 2.52
C GLU A 40 -2.28 -0.15 2.44
N ASN A 41 -3.22 -1.02 2.82
CA ASN A 41 -4.65 -0.71 2.79
C ASN A 41 -5.02 0.39 3.81
N GLN A 42 -4.42 0.36 5.00
CA GLN A 42 -4.59 1.44 6.00
C GLN A 42 -4.11 2.79 5.44
N ALA A 43 -2.93 2.83 4.82
CA ALA A 43 -2.38 4.06 4.26
C ALA A 43 -3.20 4.57 3.07
N LEU A 44 -3.66 3.68 2.18
CA LEU A 44 -4.55 4.05 1.08
C LEU A 44 -5.85 4.69 1.57
N ALA A 45 -6.45 4.16 2.64
CA ALA A 45 -7.68 4.71 3.23
C ALA A 45 -7.50 6.12 3.82
N LEU A 46 -6.27 6.50 4.18
CA LEU A 46 -5.94 7.83 4.69
C LEU A 46 -5.66 8.85 3.57
N LEU A 47 -5.51 8.42 2.32
CA LEU A 47 -5.27 9.32 1.19
C LEU A 47 -6.55 10.09 0.85
N VAL A 48 -6.61 11.34 1.33
CA VAL A 48 -7.63 12.31 0.91
C VAL A 48 -7.07 13.15 -0.23
N SER A 49 -7.83 13.33 -1.31
CA SER A 49 -7.52 14.33 -2.33
C SER A 49 -7.57 15.70 -1.66
N ARG A 50 -6.41 16.32 -1.44
CA ARG A 50 -6.38 17.71 -0.98
C ARG A 50 -6.59 18.61 -2.20
N GLU A 51 -7.70 19.34 -2.22
CA GLU A 51 -7.85 20.51 -3.08
C GLU A 51 -6.97 21.61 -2.47
N THR A 52 -5.94 22.02 -3.20
CA THR A 52 -5.09 23.18 -2.91
C THR A 52 -5.35 24.26 -3.92
#